data_AF-A0AA41S3N8-F1
#
_entry.id   AF-A0AA41S3N8-F1
#
_cell.length_a   1.000
_cell.length_b   1.000
_cell.length_c   1.000
_cell.angle_alpha   90.00
_cell.angle_beta   90.00
_cell.angle_gamma   90.00
#
_symmetry.space_group_name_H-M   'P 1'
#
loop_
_entity.id
_entity.type
_entity.pdbx_description
1 polymer ?
#
loop_
_entity_poly.entity_id
_entity_poly.type
_entity_poly.pdbx_seq_one_letter_code
_entity_poly.pdbx_strand_id
1 'polypeptide(L)'
;MPVKWLLYWQPNAGISVNTQILTEISQCVESSINGVKGGRWKATLTFYRPITRDQSSQNDYPRDLMGVSLPEQPHKYYFILRTNRIVFEADTNIQSIMEKAQSYKARVALTFEGFQYQLGDFQLRVGKVALTSHAENLRGIAMEVEYLPLSSLEKSRQVMDDFVDILQEIVTSRSLPGHFTHIEPNFSEYGLSDQYSSQHTSLQYASVMTQLLTNQRN
;
A
#
# COMPACT_ATOMS: atom_id res chain seq x y z
N MET A 1 -15.53 -6.16 -4.62
CA MET A 1 -14.31 -6.49 -3.85
C MET A 1 -14.51 -5.88 -2.49
N PRO A 2 -14.22 -6.59 -1.38
CA PRO A 2 -14.40 -6.02 -0.06
C PRO A 2 -13.54 -4.75 0.14
N VAL A 3 -14.01 -3.84 0.99
CA VAL A 3 -13.28 -2.60 1.27
C VAL A 3 -12.00 -2.90 2.02
N LYS A 4 -10.91 -2.21 1.63
CA LYS A 4 -9.61 -2.29 2.29
C LYS A 4 -9.10 -0.91 2.64
N TRP A 5 -8.49 -0.76 3.81
CA TRP A 5 -7.68 0.41 4.17
C TRP A 5 -6.23 0.00 4.32
N LEU A 6 -5.33 0.76 3.69
CA LEU A 6 -3.90 0.60 3.88
C LEU A 6 -3.40 1.65 4.87
N LEU A 7 -3.00 1.16 6.03
CA LEU A 7 -2.38 1.94 7.11
C LEU A 7 -0.86 1.83 7.00
N TYR A 8 -0.17 2.90 7.39
CA TYR A 8 1.28 2.87 7.56
C TYR A 8 1.65 3.24 9.00
N TRP A 9 2.75 2.68 9.48
CA TRP A 9 3.28 3.01 10.79
C TRP A 9 4.04 4.34 10.74
N GLN A 10 3.61 5.28 11.57
CA GLN A 10 4.32 6.53 11.80
C GLN A 10 5.00 6.45 13.17
N PRO A 11 6.34 6.33 13.22
CA PRO A 11 7.05 6.29 14.48
C PRO A 11 7.03 7.66 15.16
N ASN A 12 7.21 7.67 16.49
CA ASN A 12 7.39 8.91 17.24
C ASN A 12 8.67 9.64 16.80
N ALA A 13 8.71 10.96 17.03
CA ALA A 13 9.84 11.79 16.67
C ALA A 13 11.16 11.24 17.25
N GLY A 14 12.17 11.09 16.39
CA GLY A 14 13.49 10.56 16.77
C GLY A 14 13.58 9.03 16.84
N ILE A 15 12.49 8.30 16.57
CA ILE A 15 12.50 6.83 16.57
C ILE A 15 12.48 6.31 15.13
N SER A 16 13.41 5.41 14.82
CA SER A 16 13.44 4.73 13.53
C SER A 16 12.62 3.44 13.56
N VAL A 17 12.00 3.12 12.43
CA VAL A 17 11.27 1.85 12.26
C VAL A 17 12.27 0.70 12.23
N ASN A 18 12.02 -0.36 12.98
CA ASN A 18 12.86 -1.54 13.05
C ASN A 18 12.03 -2.84 13.09
N THR A 19 12.69 -3.98 12.97
CA THR A 19 12.04 -5.30 12.96
C THR A 19 11.41 -5.67 14.32
N GLN A 20 11.90 -5.09 15.42
CA GLN A 20 11.34 -5.32 16.75
C GLN A 20 9.92 -4.74 16.84
N ILE A 21 9.73 -3.49 16.38
CA ILE A 21 8.41 -2.84 16.31
C ILE A 21 7.46 -3.68 15.44
N LEU A 22 7.92 -4.18 14.28
CA LEU A 22 7.10 -5.06 13.43
C LEU A 22 6.67 -6.34 14.16
N THR A 23 7.59 -6.94 14.92
CA THR A 23 7.32 -8.16 15.69
C THR A 23 6.28 -7.90 16.77
N GLU A 24 6.42 -6.80 17.50
CA GLU A 24 5.48 -6.43 18.56
C GLU A 24 4.09 -6.09 18.01
N ILE A 25 4.01 -5.37 16.88
CA ILE A 25 2.74 -5.13 16.17
C ILE A 25 2.10 -6.46 15.76
N SER A 26 2.89 -7.38 15.20
CA SER A 26 2.37 -8.70 14.81
C SER A 26 1.87 -9.50 16.02
N GLN A 27 2.56 -9.39 17.17
CA GLN A 27 2.10 -9.98 18.43
C GLN A 27 0.82 -9.31 18.96
N CYS A 28 0.64 -8.00 18.79
CA CYS A 28 -0.60 -7.31 19.15
C CYS A 28 -1.79 -7.89 18.37
N VAL A 29 -1.60 -8.10 17.07
CA VAL A 29 -2.62 -8.69 16.20
C VAL A 29 -2.94 -10.13 16.60
N GLU A 30 -1.92 -10.94 16.90
CA GLU A 30 -2.11 -12.34 17.29
C GLU A 30 -2.73 -12.47 18.69
N SER A 31 -2.28 -11.70 19.68
CA SER A 31 -2.62 -11.91 21.11
C SER A 31 -3.68 -10.98 21.67
N SER A 32 -3.77 -9.75 21.19
CA SER A 32 -4.66 -8.72 21.77
C SER A 32 -5.92 -8.56 20.91
N ILE A 33 -5.77 -8.71 19.60
CA ILE A 33 -6.89 -8.73 18.65
C ILE A 33 -7.42 -10.16 18.41
N ASN A 34 -6.68 -11.20 18.82
CA ASN A 34 -7.01 -12.61 18.56
C ASN A 34 -7.07 -12.98 17.07
N GLY A 35 -6.22 -12.36 16.25
CA GLY A 35 -6.09 -12.68 14.83
C GLY A 35 -5.45 -14.05 14.62
N VAL A 36 -6.11 -14.91 13.84
CA VAL A 36 -5.59 -16.23 13.46
C VAL A 36 -4.63 -16.08 12.29
N LYS A 37 -3.35 -16.40 12.52
CA LYS A 37 -2.31 -16.31 11.48
C LYS A 37 -2.60 -17.24 10.32
N GLY A 38 -2.57 -16.68 9.11
CA GLY A 38 -2.80 -17.38 7.86
C GLY A 38 -1.57 -17.35 6.94
N GLY A 39 -1.82 -17.10 5.65
CA GLY A 39 -0.81 -17.13 4.61
C GLY A 39 0.16 -15.94 4.61
N ARG A 40 1.06 -15.94 3.62
CA ARG A 40 1.95 -14.82 3.33
C ARG A 40 1.23 -13.79 2.47
N TRP A 41 1.52 -12.52 2.71
CA TRP A 41 1.08 -11.41 1.88
C TRP A 41 2.28 -10.78 1.20
N LYS A 42 2.14 -10.50 -0.10
CA LYS A 42 3.13 -9.75 -0.87
C LYS A 42 2.47 -8.87 -1.91
N ALA A 43 2.76 -7.58 -1.88
CA ALA A 43 2.40 -6.63 -2.93
C ALA A 43 3.64 -5.86 -3.37
N THR A 44 3.69 -5.45 -4.64
CA THR A 44 4.83 -4.70 -5.19
C THR A 44 4.35 -3.41 -5.82
N LEU A 45 5.01 -2.31 -5.49
CA LEU A 45 4.79 -1.02 -6.12
C LEU A 45 6.07 -0.54 -6.79
N THR A 46 6.00 -0.18 -8.07
CA THR A 46 7.14 0.23 -8.90
C THR A 46 6.95 1.65 -9.41
N PHE A 47 7.97 2.50 -9.26
CA PHE A 47 8.06 3.80 -9.90
C PHE A 47 8.80 3.68 -11.23
N TYR A 48 8.18 4.16 -12.29
CA TYR A 48 8.72 4.17 -13.65
C TYR A 48 9.13 5.58 -14.05
N ARG A 49 10.22 5.69 -14.83
CA ARG A 49 10.56 6.93 -15.54
C ARG A 49 10.55 6.71 -17.03
N PRO A 50 10.07 7.69 -17.82
CA PRO A 50 10.12 7.60 -19.26
C PRO A 50 11.58 7.56 -19.73
N ILE A 51 11.82 6.81 -20.80
CA ILE A 51 13.10 6.79 -21.51
C ILE A 51 12.99 7.78 -22.66
N THR A 52 13.60 8.95 -22.51
CA THR A 52 13.60 9.99 -23.56
C THR A 52 14.88 9.88 -24.38
N ARG A 53 14.76 9.56 -25.68
CA ARG A 53 15.91 9.56 -26.61
C ARG A 53 16.23 10.96 -27.14
N ASP A 54 15.21 11.79 -27.33
CA ASP A 54 15.33 13.19 -27.74
C ASP A 54 14.83 14.16 -26.65
N GLN A 55 15.54 15.27 -26.46
CA GLN A 55 15.20 16.29 -25.44
C GLN A 55 13.92 17.06 -25.78
N SER A 56 13.50 17.10 -27.05
CA SER A 56 12.28 17.79 -27.51
C SER A 56 10.98 17.10 -27.08
N SER A 57 10.99 15.77 -26.90
CA SER A 57 9.81 14.96 -26.54
C SER A 57 9.66 14.72 -25.02
N GLN A 58 10.41 15.47 -24.21
CA GLN A 58 10.46 15.27 -22.75
C GLN A 58 9.15 15.56 -22.01
N ASN A 59 8.20 16.25 -22.66
CA ASN A 59 6.89 16.60 -22.11
C ASN A 59 5.77 15.66 -22.58
N ASP A 60 6.02 14.79 -23.55
CA ASP A 60 4.98 13.91 -24.11
C ASP A 60 4.69 12.71 -23.20
N TYR A 61 5.62 12.37 -22.30
CA TYR A 61 5.51 11.22 -21.42
C TYR A 61 5.34 11.61 -19.94
N PRO A 62 4.31 11.09 -19.26
CA PRO A 62 4.16 11.27 -17.82
C PRO A 62 5.40 10.81 -17.03
N ARG A 63 5.91 11.67 -16.15
CA ARG A 63 7.11 11.37 -15.35
C ARG A 63 6.83 10.60 -14.06
N ASP A 64 5.57 10.59 -13.63
CA ASP A 64 5.12 10.06 -12.34
C ASP A 64 4.27 8.80 -12.50
N LEU A 65 4.71 7.89 -13.39
CA LEU A 65 4.04 6.62 -13.62
C LEU A 65 4.38 5.64 -12.49
N MET A 66 3.35 5.20 -11.78
CA MET A 66 3.45 4.15 -10.76
C MET A 66 2.74 2.90 -11.24
N GLY A 67 3.31 1.74 -10.95
CA GLY A 67 2.72 0.44 -11.21
C GLY A 67 2.55 -0.36 -9.93
N VAL A 68 1.45 -1.08 -9.77
CA VAL A 68 1.13 -1.88 -8.59
C VAL A 68 0.73 -3.29 -9.00
N SER A 69 1.35 -4.28 -8.36
CA SER A 69 0.96 -5.69 -8.41
C SER A 69 0.36 -6.08 -7.07
N LEU A 70 -0.88 -6.58 -7.10
CA LEU A 70 -1.65 -7.01 -5.95
C LEU A 70 -1.75 -8.54 -5.92
N PRO A 71 -1.64 -9.19 -4.75
CA PRO A 71 -1.64 -10.65 -4.65
C PRO A 71 -2.99 -11.28 -5.01
N GLU A 72 -4.11 -10.56 -4.86
CA GLU A 72 -5.45 -11.06 -5.18
C GLU A 72 -5.71 -11.19 -6.69
N GLN A 73 -4.94 -10.47 -7.50
CA GLN A 73 -5.10 -10.41 -8.95
C GLN A 73 -3.73 -10.59 -9.63
N PRO A 74 -3.12 -11.78 -9.55
CA PRO A 74 -1.73 -12.01 -9.99
C PRO A 74 -1.53 -11.84 -11.49
N HIS A 75 -2.59 -11.84 -12.29
CA HIS A 75 -2.55 -11.63 -13.73
C HIS A 75 -2.75 -10.16 -14.15
N LYS A 76 -3.02 -9.28 -13.18
CA LYS A 76 -3.30 -7.88 -13.42
C LYS A 76 -2.19 -6.98 -12.89
N TYR A 77 -2.08 -5.82 -13.49
CA TYR A 77 -1.17 -4.77 -13.11
C TYR A 77 -1.89 -3.43 -13.19
N TYR A 78 -1.75 -2.60 -12.16
CA TYR A 78 -2.46 -1.33 -12.06
C TYR A 78 -1.48 -0.19 -12.25
N PHE A 79 -1.80 0.74 -13.14
CA PHE A 79 -1.01 1.95 -13.32
C PHE A 79 -1.73 3.16 -12.76
N ILE A 80 -0.94 4.08 -12.21
CA ILE A 80 -1.40 5.31 -11.61
C ILE A 80 -0.56 6.45 -12.16
N LEU A 81 -1.24 7.44 -12.74
CA LEU A 81 -0.69 8.71 -13.19
C LEU A 81 -1.24 9.80 -12.28
N ARG A 82 -0.49 10.14 -11.22
CA ARG A 82 -0.97 11.07 -10.18
C ARG A 82 -1.32 12.44 -10.72
N THR A 83 -0.45 13.02 -11.54
CA THR A 83 -0.63 14.36 -12.13
C THR A 83 -1.85 14.45 -13.05
N ASN A 84 -2.16 13.36 -13.75
CA ASN A 84 -3.32 13.29 -14.65
C ASN A 84 -4.57 12.77 -13.95
N ARG A 85 -4.46 12.31 -12.70
CA ARG A 85 -5.52 11.65 -11.93
C ARG A 85 -6.13 10.45 -12.68
N ILE A 86 -5.27 9.63 -13.28
CA ILE A 86 -5.71 8.42 -14.02
C ILE A 86 -5.23 7.19 -13.27
N VAL A 87 -6.14 6.24 -13.08
CA VAL A 87 -5.83 4.87 -12.69
C VAL A 87 -6.39 3.92 -13.74
N PHE A 88 -5.59 2.95 -14.17
CA PHE A 88 -6.03 1.97 -15.16
C PHE A 88 -5.44 0.59 -14.89
N GLU A 89 -6.12 -0.42 -15.42
CA GLU A 89 -5.77 -1.83 -15.29
C GLU A 89 -5.18 -2.32 -16.62
N ALA A 90 -4.18 -3.18 -16.55
CA ALA A 90 -3.59 -3.89 -17.67
C ALA A 90 -3.20 -5.31 -17.26
N ASP A 91 -2.95 -6.18 -18.24
CA ASP A 91 -2.33 -7.48 -17.99
C ASP A 91 -0.87 -7.32 -17.52
N THR A 92 -0.36 -8.29 -16.75
CA THR A 92 1.03 -8.24 -16.25
C THR A 92 2.10 -8.19 -17.35
N ASN A 93 1.77 -8.64 -18.57
CA ASN A 93 2.66 -8.58 -19.73
C ASN A 93 3.05 -7.13 -20.13
N ILE A 94 2.29 -6.13 -19.69
CA ILE A 94 2.53 -4.71 -19.98
C ILE A 94 3.91 -4.25 -19.53
N GLN A 95 4.43 -4.83 -18.44
CA GLN A 95 5.77 -4.52 -17.94
C GLN A 95 6.84 -4.92 -18.99
N SER A 96 6.72 -6.12 -19.56
CA SER A 96 7.60 -6.58 -20.63
C SER A 96 7.42 -5.79 -21.92
N ILE A 97 6.19 -5.37 -22.24
CA ILE A 97 5.91 -4.54 -23.41
C ILE A 97 6.61 -3.18 -23.25
N MET A 98 6.48 -2.50 -22.11
CA MET A 98 7.13 -1.21 -21.86
C MET A 98 8.65 -1.31 -21.90
N GLU A 99 9.21 -2.40 -21.36
CA GLU A 99 10.65 -2.67 -21.39
C GLU A 99 11.15 -2.88 -22.83
N LYS A 100 10.49 -3.73 -23.61
CA LYS A 100 10.84 -4.00 -25.02
C LYS A 100 10.66 -2.78 -25.92
N ALA A 101 9.59 -2.01 -25.70
CA ALA A 101 9.33 -0.77 -26.40
C ALA A 101 10.31 0.35 -25.97
N GLN A 102 11.07 0.14 -24.89
CA GLN A 102 11.92 1.14 -24.27
C GLN A 102 11.16 2.45 -24.00
N SER A 103 9.91 2.36 -23.56
CA SER A 103 9.09 3.54 -23.24
C SER A 103 9.34 4.01 -21.81
N TYR A 104 9.40 3.08 -20.87
CA TYR A 104 9.61 3.35 -19.45
C TYR A 104 10.62 2.39 -18.83
N LYS A 105 11.41 2.91 -17.89
CA LYS A 105 12.35 2.14 -17.07
C LYS A 105 11.92 2.17 -15.60
N ALA A 106 11.84 1.00 -14.98
CA ALA A 106 11.66 0.89 -13.53
C ALA A 106 12.86 1.53 -12.81
N ARG A 107 12.60 2.43 -11.86
CA ARG A 107 13.63 3.15 -11.09
C ARG A 107 13.71 2.66 -9.66
N VAL A 108 12.56 2.58 -8.99
CA VAL A 108 12.45 2.21 -7.58
C VAL A 108 11.28 1.27 -7.46
N ALA A 109 11.45 0.15 -6.78
CA ALA A 109 10.36 -0.74 -6.42
C ALA A 109 10.35 -0.94 -4.91
N LEU A 110 9.17 -0.85 -4.30
CA LEU A 110 8.92 -1.21 -2.92
C LEU A 110 8.13 -2.51 -2.88
N THR A 111 8.56 -3.40 -2.01
CA THR A 111 7.86 -4.63 -1.69
C THR A 111 7.22 -4.48 -0.32
N PHE A 112 5.93 -4.75 -0.26
CA PHE A 112 5.16 -4.95 0.96
C PHE A 112 5.12 -6.45 1.21
N GLU A 113 5.67 -6.92 2.32
CA GLU A 113 5.79 -8.35 2.61
C GLU A 113 5.50 -8.63 4.08
N GLY A 114 4.65 -9.62 4.34
CA GLY A 114 4.34 -10.04 5.69
C GLY A 114 3.35 -11.19 5.76
N PHE A 115 2.51 -11.17 6.79
CA PHE A 115 1.56 -12.23 7.08
C PHE A 115 0.13 -11.71 7.07
N GLN A 116 -0.77 -12.60 6.68
CA GLN A 116 -2.21 -12.40 6.78
C GLN A 116 -2.72 -12.96 8.11
N TYR A 117 -3.74 -12.31 8.67
CA TYR A 117 -4.44 -12.69 9.89
C TYR A 117 -5.95 -12.62 9.66
N GLN A 118 -6.68 -13.64 10.08
CA GLN A 118 -8.14 -13.66 10.03
C GLN A 118 -8.72 -13.27 11.39
N LEU A 119 -9.70 -12.37 11.39
CA LEU A 119 -10.41 -11.90 12.58
C LEU A 119 -11.91 -11.75 12.27
N GLY A 120 -12.68 -12.83 12.39
CA GLY A 120 -14.12 -12.78 12.08
C GLY A 120 -14.37 -12.23 10.67
N ASP A 121 -15.09 -11.11 10.60
CA ASP A 121 -15.42 -10.39 9.36
C ASP A 121 -14.27 -9.53 8.81
N PHE A 122 -13.15 -9.43 9.52
CA PHE A 122 -11.97 -8.71 9.11
C PHE A 122 -10.84 -9.66 8.68
N GLN A 123 -10.06 -9.18 7.73
CA GLN A 123 -8.81 -9.80 7.33
C GLN A 123 -7.71 -8.74 7.37
N LEU A 124 -6.67 -8.99 8.15
CA LEU A 124 -5.54 -8.09 8.33
C LEU A 124 -4.33 -8.62 7.58
N ARG A 125 -3.52 -7.75 7.00
CA ARG A 125 -2.22 -8.12 6.44
C ARG A 125 -1.18 -7.16 7.00
N VAL A 126 -0.21 -7.67 7.76
CA VAL A 126 0.80 -6.86 8.44
C VAL A 126 2.17 -7.24 7.94
N GLY A 127 2.97 -6.24 7.60
CA GLY A 127 4.26 -6.52 6.99
C GLY A 127 5.21 -5.34 6.93
N LYS A 128 6.44 -5.67 6.57
CA LYS A 128 7.47 -4.68 6.27
C LYS A 128 7.28 -4.10 4.87
N VAL A 129 7.68 -2.85 4.73
CA VAL A 129 7.90 -2.19 3.45
C VAL A 129 9.40 -2.05 3.26
N ALA A 130 9.95 -2.56 2.16
CA ALA A 130 11.38 -2.50 1.86
C ALA A 130 11.60 -2.21 0.38
N LEU A 131 12.79 -1.71 0.03
CA LEU A 131 13.18 -1.62 -1.38
C LEU A 131 13.35 -3.04 -1.95
N THR A 132 12.81 -3.31 -3.13
CA THR A 132 12.94 -4.61 -3.77
C THR A 132 14.41 -4.98 -4.01
N SER A 133 15.28 -4.02 -4.27
CA SER A 133 16.73 -4.23 -4.43
C SER A 133 17.47 -4.48 -3.11
N HIS A 134 16.90 -4.08 -1.97
CA HIS A 134 17.51 -4.19 -0.64
C HIS A 134 16.44 -4.60 0.39
N ALA A 135 15.97 -5.85 0.27
CA ALA A 135 14.85 -6.37 1.06
C ALA A 135 15.12 -6.46 2.58
N GLU A 136 16.40 -6.37 2.99
CA GLU A 136 16.83 -6.31 4.39
C GLU A 136 16.63 -4.91 5.00
N ASN A 137 16.62 -3.86 4.16
CA ASN A 137 16.50 -2.49 4.63
C ASN A 137 15.03 -2.10 4.80
N LEU A 138 14.55 -2.15 6.04
CA LEU A 138 13.20 -1.78 6.44
C LEU A 138 12.98 -0.27 6.21
N ARG A 139 12.06 0.06 5.29
CA ARG A 139 11.67 1.44 4.98
C ARG A 139 10.42 1.87 5.75
N GLY A 140 9.61 0.94 6.20
CA GLY A 140 8.41 1.20 6.99
C GLY A 140 7.67 -0.07 7.34
N ILE A 141 6.58 0.06 8.10
CA ILE A 141 5.64 -1.01 8.40
C ILE A 141 4.28 -0.59 7.84
N ALA A 142 3.58 -1.53 7.23
CA ALA A 142 2.24 -1.32 6.69
C ALA A 142 1.28 -2.38 7.20
N MET A 143 0.01 -1.98 7.33
CA MET A 143 -1.09 -2.86 7.68
C MET A 143 -2.25 -2.63 6.72
N GLU A 144 -2.65 -3.66 5.99
CA GLU A 144 -3.88 -3.66 5.22
C GLU A 144 -5.01 -4.23 6.10
N VAL A 145 -6.08 -3.47 6.27
CA VAL A 145 -7.30 -3.88 6.98
C VAL A 145 -8.39 -4.08 5.94
N GLU A 146 -8.89 -5.29 5.79
CA GLU A 146 -9.97 -5.64 4.86
C GLU A 146 -11.23 -6.01 5.63
N TYR A 147 -12.35 -5.35 5.34
CA TYR A 147 -13.66 -5.70 5.90
C TYR A 147 -14.47 -6.47 4.86
N LEU A 148 -14.64 -7.77 5.09
CA LEU A 148 -15.17 -8.75 4.14
C LEU A 148 -16.63 -8.52 3.71
N PRO A 149 -17.56 -8.09 4.59
CA PRO A 149 -18.99 -8.03 4.26
C PRO A 149 -19.40 -6.91 3.30
N LEU A 150 -18.64 -5.80 3.23
CA LEU A 150 -19.04 -4.61 2.48
C LEU A 150 -18.08 -4.28 1.35
N SER A 151 -18.64 -3.78 0.25
CA SER A 151 -17.88 -3.23 -0.89
C SER A 151 -18.14 -1.74 -1.11
N SER A 152 -18.96 -1.09 -0.28
CA SER A 152 -19.26 0.35 -0.36
C SER A 152 -18.36 1.09 0.62
N LEU A 153 -17.59 2.05 0.12
CA LEU A 153 -16.68 2.88 0.93
C LEU A 153 -17.45 3.60 2.03
N GLU A 154 -18.51 4.33 1.67
CA GLU A 154 -19.34 5.11 2.58
C GLU A 154 -19.95 4.25 3.69
N LYS A 155 -20.54 3.10 3.34
CA LYS A 155 -21.19 2.22 4.33
C LYS A 155 -20.19 1.54 5.26
N SER A 156 -18.98 1.28 4.78
CA SER A 156 -17.92 0.63 5.57
C SER A 156 -17.16 1.59 6.47
N ARG A 157 -17.21 2.91 6.21
CA ARG A 157 -16.37 3.93 6.86
C ARG A 157 -16.42 3.85 8.39
N GLN A 158 -17.62 3.86 8.96
CA GLN A 158 -17.80 3.80 10.42
C GLN A 158 -17.15 2.55 11.03
N VAL A 159 -17.39 1.37 10.44
CA VAL A 159 -16.85 0.10 10.93
C VAL A 159 -15.32 0.07 10.82
N MET A 160 -14.77 0.68 9.78
CA MET A 160 -13.32 0.79 9.57
C MET A 160 -12.68 1.78 10.55
N ASP A 161 -13.31 2.94 10.80
CA ASP A 161 -12.87 3.91 11.81
C ASP A 161 -12.88 3.29 13.21
N ASP A 162 -13.98 2.64 13.61
CA ASP A 162 -14.10 1.95 14.90
C ASP A 162 -12.99 0.90 15.07
N PHE A 163 -12.65 0.17 14.00
CA PHE A 163 -11.54 -0.80 14.03
C PHE A 163 -10.18 -0.12 14.22
N VAL A 164 -9.93 1.00 13.53
CA VAL A 164 -8.68 1.76 13.67
C VAL A 164 -8.54 2.33 15.08
N ASP A 165 -9.62 2.80 15.68
CA ASP A 165 -9.62 3.30 17.06
C ASP A 165 -9.26 2.19 18.07
N ILE A 166 -9.87 1.00 17.92
CA ILE A 166 -9.51 -0.18 18.73
C ILE A 166 -8.04 -0.56 18.55
N LEU A 167 -7.56 -0.58 17.30
CA LEU A 167 -6.16 -0.87 17.00
C LEU A 167 -5.23 0.15 17.70
N GLN A 168 -5.60 1.43 17.68
CA GLN A 168 -4.82 2.48 18.31
C GLN A 168 -4.80 2.38 19.84
N GLU A 169 -5.91 2.01 20.47
CA GLU A 169 -5.98 1.73 21.90
C GLU A 169 -5.04 0.59 22.29
N ILE A 170 -5.05 -0.50 21.52
CA ILE A 170 -4.18 -1.67 21.76
C ILE A 170 -2.71 -1.28 21.62
N VAL A 171 -2.35 -0.56 20.55
CA VAL A 171 -0.98 -0.08 20.32
C VAL A 171 -0.51 0.82 21.47
N THR A 172 -1.38 1.71 21.95
CA THR A 172 -1.10 2.62 23.08
C THR A 172 -0.93 1.84 24.38
N SER A 173 -1.79 0.86 24.65
CA SER A 173 -1.71 0.01 25.85
C SER A 173 -0.38 -0.77 25.94
N ARG A 174 0.22 -1.08 24.79
CA ARG A 174 1.50 -1.77 24.66
C ARG A 174 2.70 -0.83 24.66
N SER A 175 2.48 0.49 24.77
CA SER A 175 3.51 1.52 24.77
C SER A 175 4.41 1.49 23.53
N LEU A 176 3.85 1.12 22.37
CA LEU A 176 4.61 1.10 21.13
C LEU A 176 5.02 2.51 20.69
N PRO A 177 6.22 2.70 20.13
CA PRO A 177 6.76 4.02 19.82
C PRO A 177 6.24 4.59 18.49
N GLY A 178 4.92 4.77 18.37
CA GLY A 178 4.26 5.31 17.19
C GLY A 178 2.79 4.94 17.11
N HIS A 179 2.18 5.24 15.97
CA HIS A 179 0.79 4.90 15.70
C HIS A 179 0.58 4.53 14.23
N PHE A 180 -0.52 3.86 13.92
CA PHE A 180 -0.96 3.67 12.55
C PHE A 180 -1.68 4.92 12.04
N THR A 181 -1.43 5.26 10.78
CA THR A 181 -2.09 6.38 10.11
C THR A 181 -2.70 5.90 8.80
N HIS A 182 -3.96 6.27 8.58
CA HIS A 182 -4.66 6.07 7.32
C HIS A 182 -4.52 7.32 6.44
N ILE A 183 -4.18 7.13 5.17
CA ILE A 183 -4.23 8.20 4.16
C ILE A 183 -5.31 7.82 3.16
N GLU A 184 -6.48 8.44 3.29
CA GLU A 184 -7.57 8.24 2.35
C GLU A 184 -7.28 9.03 1.04
N PRO A 185 -7.09 8.37 -0.11
CA PRO A 185 -6.98 9.05 -1.39
C PRO A 185 -8.34 9.63 -1.80
N ASN A 186 -8.33 10.77 -2.50
CA ASN A 186 -9.55 11.27 -3.12
C ASN A 186 -9.90 10.44 -4.36
N PHE A 187 -10.63 9.34 -4.17
CA PHE A 187 -11.00 8.40 -5.23
C PHE A 187 -11.82 9.05 -6.35
N SER A 188 -12.67 10.03 -6.01
CA SER A 188 -13.52 10.74 -6.97
C SER A 188 -12.70 11.54 -7.99
N GLU A 189 -11.53 12.07 -7.60
CA GLU A 189 -10.62 12.75 -8.53
C GLU A 189 -10.08 11.84 -9.63
N TYR A 190 -10.03 10.54 -9.37
CA TYR A 190 -9.59 9.52 -10.32
C TYR A 190 -10.76 8.89 -11.09
N GLY A 191 -11.98 9.43 -10.94
CA GLY A 191 -13.19 8.92 -11.57
C GLY A 191 -13.70 7.61 -10.97
N LEU A 192 -13.27 7.26 -9.75
CA LEU A 192 -13.74 6.06 -9.06
C LEU A 192 -14.99 6.36 -8.24
N SER A 193 -15.95 5.42 -8.28
CA SER A 193 -17.21 5.45 -7.53
C SER A 193 -17.07 4.88 -6.11
N ASP A 194 -18.10 5.02 -5.28
CA ASP A 194 -18.19 4.39 -3.94
C ASP A 194 -17.97 2.86 -3.93
N GLN A 195 -18.32 2.18 -5.03
CA GLN A 195 -18.13 0.73 -5.16
C GLN A 195 -16.64 0.37 -5.25
N TYR A 196 -16.14 -0.27 -4.19
CA TYR A 196 -14.74 -0.62 -4.02
C TYR A 196 -14.24 -1.65 -5.03
N SER A 197 -13.04 -1.41 -5.52
CA SER A 197 -12.37 -2.19 -6.57
C SER A 197 -10.86 -2.22 -6.34
N SER A 198 -10.14 -3.07 -7.09
CA SER A 198 -8.68 -3.15 -7.01
C SER A 198 -7.96 -1.84 -7.37
N GLN A 199 -8.61 -0.96 -8.16
CA GLN A 199 -8.08 0.37 -8.48
C GLN A 199 -8.05 1.30 -7.25
N HIS A 200 -9.00 1.13 -6.34
CA HIS A 200 -8.98 1.85 -5.05
C HIS A 200 -7.79 1.38 -4.21
N THR A 201 -7.60 0.07 -4.13
CA THR A 201 -6.46 -0.53 -3.44
C THR A 201 -5.16 0.01 -4.02
N SER A 202 -4.97 -0.01 -5.34
CA SER A 202 -3.72 0.47 -5.96
C SER A 202 -3.42 1.94 -5.65
N LEU A 203 -4.44 2.81 -5.63
CA LEU A 203 -4.30 4.22 -5.24
C LEU A 203 -3.86 4.40 -3.77
N GLN A 204 -4.35 3.55 -2.86
CA GLN A 204 -3.92 3.58 -1.47
C GLN A 204 -2.43 3.21 -1.32
N TYR A 205 -1.98 2.16 -2.01
CA TYR A 205 -0.55 1.80 -2.03
C TYR A 205 0.32 2.94 -2.57
N ALA A 206 -0.12 3.63 -3.63
CA ALA A 206 0.60 4.79 -4.16
C ALA A 206 0.64 5.98 -3.19
N SER A 207 -0.42 6.20 -2.43
CA SER A 207 -0.50 7.27 -1.42
C SER A 207 0.46 7.00 -0.26
N VAL A 208 0.42 5.78 0.29
CA VAL A 208 1.35 5.35 1.35
C VAL A 208 2.80 5.41 0.88
N MET A 209 3.10 4.99 -0.36
CA MET A 209 4.46 5.08 -0.89
C MET A 209 4.97 6.52 -0.92
N THR A 210 4.14 7.45 -1.36
CA THR A 210 4.50 8.87 -1.45
C THR A 210 4.83 9.44 -0.07
N GLN A 211 4.06 9.04 0.95
CA GLN A 211 4.32 9.42 2.33
C GLN A 211 5.62 8.81 2.87
N LEU A 212 5.83 7.50 2.66
CA LEU A 212 7.05 6.81 3.11
C LEU A 212 8.31 7.42 2.48
N LEU A 213 8.27 7.80 1.20
CA LEU A 213 9.39 8.45 0.53
C LEU A 213 9.64 9.90 0.99
N THR A 214 8.59 10.60 1.40
CA THR A 214 8.68 12.00 1.89
C THR A 214 9.28 12.03 3.29
N ASN A 215 8.84 11.14 4.18
CA ASN A 215 9.33 11.04 5.55
C ASN A 215 10.80 10.61 5.67
N GLN A 216 11.44 10.14 4.59
CA GLN A 216 12.88 9.83 4.59
C GLN A 216 13.78 11.02 4.24
N ARG A 217 13.20 12.15 3.79
CA ARG A 217 13.96 13.33 3.34
C ARG A 217 14.13 14.40 4.43
N ASN A 218 13.42 14.26 5.54
CA ASN A 218 13.51 15.12 6.72
C ASN A 218 14.21 14.38 7.85
#